data_AF-E0VEN3-F1
#
_entry.id   AF-E0VEN3-F1
#
_cell.length_a   1.000
_cell.length_b   1.000
_cell.length_c   1.000
_cell.angle_alpha   90.00
_cell.angle_beta   90.00
_cell.angle_gamma   90.00
#
_symmetry.space_group_name_H-M   'P 1'
#
loop_
_entity.id
_entity.type
_entity.pdbx_description
1 polymer ?
#
loop_
_entity_poly.entity_id
_entity_poly.type
_entity_poly.pdbx_seq_one_letter_code
_entity_poly.pdbx_strand_id
1 'polypeptide(L)'
;MQKWFGFVLLLTEVYLTASDHSVQFLSTLNYGQLVTSSTLKWISAENGKIPKNSVIGATRNSQNETQGIEDKNVYICRAMHDAEWIPGQLLREEKSCYISLLGSVKSYNNYEVLQNVDNGSRLIWKDWDTYQSYPTGIVAGGTDFYIARKKLGEPDENDVSSQTDETIKSVKGYSHYVGKFNSKDSFGKMTILTEQEKEIIIGQLLIESEPVRYELNNVKYTVFRRKVKKEKKLLAFSILRNTEMRPLNVDSALAYNSTYFSYWGQGNAMLKGLDTVIRNATTGKIITEIEWGIEEEEERKDIYR
;
A
#
# COMPACT_ATOMS: atom_id res chain seq x y z
N MET A 1 5.01 69.90 -19.55
CA MET A 1 5.69 68.65 -19.96
C MET A 1 5.65 67.69 -18.80
N GLN A 2 4.79 66.68 -18.93
CA GLN A 2 4.33 65.79 -17.87
C GLN A 2 5.04 64.45 -18.09
N LYS A 3 5.88 64.01 -17.13
CA LYS A 3 6.51 62.68 -17.18
C LYS A 3 5.77 61.76 -16.24
N TRP A 4 5.04 60.84 -16.86
CA TRP A 4 4.27 59.75 -16.28
C TRP A 4 5.26 58.62 -15.93
N PHE A 5 5.47 58.33 -14.64
CA PHE A 5 6.16 57.11 -14.23
C PHE A 5 5.11 56.01 -14.10
N GLY A 6 5.04 55.16 -15.13
CA GLY A 6 4.19 53.97 -15.12
C GLY A 6 4.75 52.94 -14.13
N PHE A 7 3.98 52.64 -13.09
CA PHE A 7 4.25 51.55 -12.17
C PHE A 7 3.72 50.26 -12.82
N VAL A 8 4.62 49.43 -13.33
CA VAL A 8 4.27 48.12 -13.90
C VAL A 8 3.96 47.17 -12.74
N LEU A 9 2.70 46.82 -12.62
CA LEU A 9 2.18 45.83 -11.67
C LEU A 9 2.53 44.43 -12.20
N LEU A 10 3.65 43.88 -11.73
CA LEU A 10 4.04 42.49 -11.97
C LEU A 10 3.16 41.58 -11.10
N LEU A 11 2.04 41.12 -11.67
CA LEU A 11 1.28 39.98 -11.17
C LEU A 11 2.14 38.72 -11.35
N THR A 12 2.87 38.35 -10.31
CA THR A 12 3.48 37.02 -10.22
C THR A 12 2.39 36.02 -9.90
N GLU A 13 2.01 35.22 -10.90
CA GLU A 13 1.27 33.98 -10.69
C GLU A 13 2.10 33.06 -9.79
N VAL A 14 1.67 32.92 -8.54
CA VAL A 14 2.15 31.83 -7.69
C VAL A 14 1.32 30.60 -8.08
N TYR A 15 1.93 29.71 -8.86
CA TYR A 15 1.41 28.38 -9.11
C TYR A 15 1.32 27.62 -7.78
N LEU A 16 0.15 27.64 -7.15
CA LEU A 16 -0.23 26.74 -6.07
C LEU A 16 -0.81 25.47 -6.69
N THR A 17 0.02 24.47 -6.95
CA THR A 17 -0.37 23.05 -6.83
C THR A 17 0.89 22.18 -6.71
N ALA A 18 1.50 22.15 -5.53
CA ALA A 18 2.18 20.94 -5.11
C ALA A 18 1.09 20.04 -4.49
N SER A 19 0.54 19.11 -5.29
CA SER A 19 -0.14 17.94 -4.73
C SER A 19 0.96 17.07 -4.13
N ASP A 20 1.39 17.42 -2.93
CA ASP A 20 2.25 16.58 -2.12
C ASP A 20 1.38 15.40 -1.67
N HIS A 21 1.46 14.32 -2.44
CA HIS A 21 0.87 13.07 -2.05
C HIS A 21 1.43 12.69 -0.68
N SER A 22 0.60 12.69 0.36
CA SER A 22 1.14 12.35 1.67
C SER A 22 1.58 10.89 1.69
N VAL A 23 2.80 10.65 2.15
CA VAL A 23 3.32 9.33 2.49
C VAL A 23 3.53 9.37 4.00
N GLN A 24 2.92 8.47 4.77
CA GLN A 24 3.11 8.46 6.23
C GLN A 24 3.68 7.12 6.66
N PHE A 25 4.64 7.08 7.54
CA PHE A 25 5.14 5.85 8.18
C PHE A 25 5.77 6.28 9.49
N LEU A 26 5.84 5.38 10.45
CA LEU A 26 6.83 5.21 11.52
C LEU A 26 6.26 4.05 12.35
N SER A 27 6.94 2.99 12.77
CA SER A 27 8.27 2.43 12.51
C SER A 27 8.32 1.08 13.25
N THR A 28 9.25 0.19 12.89
CA THR A 28 9.37 -1.21 13.35
C THR A 28 9.93 -1.45 14.76
N LEU A 29 10.21 -0.41 15.56
CA LEU A 29 10.73 -0.59 16.94
C LEU A 29 9.81 -0.01 18.02
N ASN A 30 8.68 0.55 17.60
CA ASN A 30 7.60 1.13 18.41
C ASN A 30 7.99 1.84 19.72
N TYR A 31 8.33 3.12 19.59
CA TYR A 31 7.71 4.18 20.40
C TYR A 31 7.53 5.47 19.57
N GLY A 32 6.65 5.43 18.56
CA GLY A 32 6.23 6.66 17.89
C GLY A 32 5.45 6.47 16.59
N GLN A 33 4.52 5.52 16.60
CA GLN A 33 3.76 5.03 15.45
C GLN A 33 2.98 6.11 14.67
N LEU A 34 3.03 6.07 13.33
CA LEU A 34 1.96 6.55 12.43
C LEU A 34 2.19 5.96 11.02
N VAL A 35 1.35 5.08 10.44
CA VAL A 35 1.71 4.40 9.16
C VAL A 35 0.70 4.47 8.01
N THR A 36 1.24 4.68 6.82
CA THR A 36 0.76 4.60 5.42
C THR A 36 1.97 4.26 4.50
N SER A 37 2.40 2.98 4.50
CA SER A 37 2.88 2.21 3.34
C SER A 37 3.67 2.85 2.18
N SER A 38 4.69 2.17 1.63
CA SER A 38 5.14 2.41 0.25
C SER A 38 4.11 1.83 -0.71
N THR A 39 3.30 0.89 -0.19
CA THR A 39 2.17 0.25 -0.87
C THR A 39 0.84 0.94 -0.60
N LEU A 40 0.79 1.97 0.24
CA LEU A 40 -0.41 2.78 0.47
C LEU A 40 -0.14 4.24 0.15
N LYS A 41 -1.14 4.92 -0.41
CA LYS A 41 -0.98 6.31 -0.81
C LYS A 41 -2.27 7.08 -0.70
N TRP A 42 -2.21 8.29 -0.16
CA TRP A 42 -3.33 9.23 -0.24
C TRP A 42 -3.27 9.97 -1.58
N ILE A 43 -4.37 9.95 -2.32
CA ILE A 43 -4.49 10.57 -3.64
C ILE A 43 -5.58 11.63 -3.60
N SER A 44 -5.21 12.86 -3.93
CA SER A 44 -6.16 13.96 -4.09
C SER A 44 -7.21 13.63 -5.14
N ALA A 45 -8.46 13.84 -4.78
CA ALA A 45 -9.62 13.61 -5.60
C ALA A 45 -10.72 14.62 -5.26
N GLU A 46 -11.71 14.72 -6.13
CA GLU A 46 -12.77 15.70 -5.99
C GLU A 46 -14.07 15.20 -6.63
N ASN A 47 -15.21 15.73 -6.17
CA ASN A 47 -16.51 15.58 -6.83
C ASN A 47 -16.90 14.12 -7.17
N GLY A 48 -16.60 13.18 -6.27
CA GLY A 48 -16.92 11.75 -6.43
C GLY A 48 -15.93 10.98 -7.29
N LYS A 49 -14.82 11.58 -7.74
CA LYS A 49 -13.74 10.85 -8.42
C LYS A 49 -13.14 9.82 -7.48
N ILE A 50 -13.00 8.59 -7.98
CA ILE A 50 -12.41 7.46 -7.26
C ILE A 50 -11.19 6.99 -8.05
N PRO A 51 -9.97 7.14 -7.50
CA PRO A 51 -8.76 6.61 -8.12
C PRO A 51 -8.79 5.08 -8.27
N LYS A 52 -7.97 4.54 -9.18
CA LYS A 52 -7.81 3.08 -9.31
C LYS A 52 -7.26 2.47 -8.02
N ASN A 53 -7.60 1.22 -7.73
CA ASN A 53 -7.16 0.49 -6.54
C ASN A 53 -7.45 1.23 -5.22
N SER A 54 -8.56 1.98 -5.16
CA SER A 54 -8.99 2.64 -3.93
C SER A 54 -9.43 1.62 -2.89
N VAL A 55 -9.11 1.86 -1.63
CA VAL A 55 -9.43 0.95 -0.52
C VAL A 55 -10.92 1.05 -0.17
N ILE A 56 -11.58 -0.10 -0.14
CA ILE A 56 -12.99 -0.23 0.21
C ILE A 56 -13.12 -0.35 1.73
N GLY A 57 -13.83 0.59 2.34
CA GLY A 57 -14.13 0.60 3.78
C GLY A 57 -15.37 -0.20 4.13
N ALA A 58 -16.39 -0.10 3.28
CA ALA A 58 -17.65 -0.81 3.43
C ALA A 58 -18.33 -1.03 2.07
N THR A 59 -19.37 -1.85 2.06
CA THR A 59 -20.23 -2.09 0.89
C THR A 59 -21.69 -1.88 1.27
N ARG A 60 -22.51 -1.35 0.38
CA ARG A 60 -23.95 -1.19 0.54
C ARG A 60 -24.66 -2.55 0.46
N ASN A 61 -25.37 -2.92 1.52
CA ASN A 61 -26.32 -4.03 1.59
C ASN A 61 -27.58 -3.66 0.81
N SER A 62 -27.66 -4.09 -0.44
CA SER A 62 -28.83 -3.89 -1.29
C SER A 62 -29.87 -4.97 -0.98
N GLN A 63 -30.86 -4.69 -0.14
CA GLN A 63 -32.06 -5.54 -0.06
C GLN A 63 -33.06 -5.23 -1.19
N ASN A 64 -33.01 -4.03 -1.77
CA ASN A 64 -33.82 -3.65 -2.92
C ASN A 64 -32.90 -3.30 -4.07
N GLU A 65 -32.79 -4.21 -5.04
CA GLU A 65 -32.13 -3.97 -6.33
C GLU A 65 -32.95 -2.98 -7.15
N THR A 66 -32.91 -1.69 -6.79
CA THR A 66 -33.27 -0.66 -7.75
C THR A 66 -32.15 -0.60 -8.78
N GLN A 67 -32.52 -1.03 -9.99
CA GLN A 67 -31.71 -1.12 -11.18
C GLN A 67 -30.86 0.15 -11.39
N GLY A 68 -29.54 -0.01 -11.50
CA GLY A 68 -28.65 1.00 -12.09
C GLY A 68 -27.48 1.51 -11.23
N ILE A 69 -27.37 1.17 -9.95
CA ILE A 69 -26.19 1.56 -9.15
C ILE A 69 -25.06 0.53 -9.38
N GLU A 70 -24.12 0.88 -10.27
CA GLU A 70 -23.00 0.02 -10.65
C GLU A 70 -21.94 -0.15 -9.53
N ASP A 71 -21.82 0.81 -8.62
CA ASP A 71 -20.80 0.80 -7.57
C ASP A 71 -21.42 0.96 -6.18
N LYS A 72 -21.52 -0.16 -5.47
CA LYS A 72 -22.06 -0.26 -4.11
C LYS A 72 -20.98 -0.03 -3.03
N ASN A 73 -19.76 0.32 -3.42
CA ASN A 73 -18.66 0.45 -2.48
C ASN A 73 -18.62 1.82 -1.81
N VAL A 74 -18.21 1.81 -0.55
CA VAL A 74 -17.87 2.99 0.25
C VAL A 74 -16.36 2.99 0.39
N TYR A 75 -15.72 4.04 -0.11
CA TYR A 75 -14.26 4.14 -0.13
C TYR A 75 -13.75 4.92 1.07
N ILE A 76 -12.52 4.64 1.46
CA ILE A 76 -11.87 5.33 2.57
C ILE A 76 -11.31 6.64 2.03
N CYS A 77 -11.78 7.75 2.59
CA CYS A 77 -11.28 9.07 2.26
C CYS A 77 -10.81 9.80 3.51
N ARG A 78 -10.16 10.93 3.30
CA ARG A 78 -9.93 11.93 4.34
C ARG A 78 -10.09 13.32 3.77
N ALA A 79 -10.52 14.25 4.61
CA ALA A 79 -10.64 15.65 4.24
C ALA A 79 -9.89 16.52 5.25
N MET A 80 -9.39 17.65 4.76
CA MET A 80 -8.72 18.65 5.59
C MET A 80 -9.78 19.52 6.27
N HIS A 81 -9.80 19.53 7.59
CA HIS A 81 -10.63 20.42 8.39
C HIS A 81 -9.78 21.09 9.46
N ASP A 82 -9.83 22.42 9.55
CA ASP A 82 -9.08 23.21 10.53
C ASP A 82 -7.58 22.82 10.62
N ALA A 83 -6.97 22.62 9.46
CA ALA A 83 -5.57 22.19 9.28
C ALA A 83 -5.23 20.77 9.76
N GLU A 84 -6.23 19.94 10.02
CA GLU A 84 -6.07 18.53 10.35
C GLU A 84 -6.72 17.60 9.29
N TRP A 85 -6.02 16.53 8.96
CA TRP A 85 -6.56 15.48 8.10
C TRP A 85 -7.42 14.52 8.91
N ILE A 86 -8.69 14.40 8.55
CA ILE A 86 -9.66 13.56 9.26
C ILE A 86 -10.15 12.47 8.32
N PRO A 87 -9.98 11.18 8.67
CA PRO A 87 -10.50 10.08 7.86
C PRO A 87 -12.01 9.96 7.97
N GLY A 88 -12.61 9.40 6.93
CA GLY A 88 -14.03 9.20 6.82
C GLY A 88 -14.40 8.36 5.61
N GLN A 89 -15.59 8.62 5.06
CA GLN A 89 -16.20 7.77 4.04
C GLN A 89 -16.58 8.55 2.77
N LEU A 90 -16.19 8.01 1.62
CA LEU A 90 -16.55 8.55 0.32
C LEU A 90 -17.70 7.75 -0.26
N LEU A 91 -18.81 8.44 -0.50
CA LEU A 91 -19.99 7.91 -1.17
C LEU A 91 -20.01 8.44 -2.61
N ARG A 92 -19.89 7.54 -3.59
CA ARG A 92 -19.79 7.91 -5.01
C ARG A 92 -21.00 8.71 -5.50
N GLU A 93 -22.20 8.33 -5.07
CA GLU A 93 -23.46 8.97 -5.47
C GLU A 93 -23.58 10.40 -4.98
N GLU A 94 -23.11 10.64 -3.75
CA GLU A 94 -23.17 11.94 -3.08
C GLU A 94 -21.95 12.81 -3.41
N LYS A 95 -21.00 12.26 -4.17
CA LYS A 95 -19.82 12.94 -4.73
C LYS A 95 -18.92 13.64 -3.69
N SER A 96 -19.05 13.25 -2.42
CA SER A 96 -18.45 13.94 -1.29
C SER A 96 -17.83 12.96 -0.32
N CYS A 97 -16.72 13.38 0.29
CA CYS A 97 -16.13 12.72 1.45
C CYS A 97 -16.82 13.24 2.72
N TYR A 98 -17.32 12.33 3.54
CA TYR A 98 -17.94 12.64 4.82
C TYR A 98 -16.98 12.34 5.95
N ILE A 99 -16.73 13.33 6.80
CA ILE A 99 -15.89 13.21 8.00
C ILE A 99 -16.69 13.59 9.24
N SER A 100 -16.36 12.97 10.37
CA SER A 100 -16.99 13.27 11.65
C SER A 100 -16.03 14.06 12.52
N LEU A 101 -16.52 15.14 13.13
CA LEU A 101 -15.75 15.92 14.08
C LEU A 101 -16.69 16.72 15.02
N LEU A 102 -16.37 16.68 16.31
CA LEU A 102 -17.03 17.45 17.37
C LEU A 102 -18.56 17.23 17.44
N GLY A 103 -19.01 15.98 17.27
CA GLY A 103 -20.42 15.59 17.31
C GLY A 103 -21.15 15.75 15.98
N SER A 104 -20.49 16.23 14.93
CA SER A 104 -21.12 16.60 13.65
C SER A 104 -20.50 15.86 12.46
N VAL A 105 -21.32 15.57 11.45
CA VAL A 105 -20.88 15.02 10.18
C VAL A 105 -20.83 16.15 9.15
N LYS A 106 -19.67 16.33 8.51
CA LYS A 106 -19.44 17.37 7.49
C LYS A 106 -19.07 16.73 6.16
N SER A 107 -19.53 17.31 5.06
CA SER A 107 -19.24 16.89 3.70
C SER A 107 -18.18 17.78 3.04
N TYR A 108 -17.29 17.17 2.26
CA TYR A 108 -16.22 17.84 1.52
C TYR A 108 -16.18 17.36 0.09
N ASN A 109 -16.13 18.31 -0.85
CA ASN A 109 -15.96 18.02 -2.27
C ASN A 109 -14.50 17.81 -2.66
N ASN A 110 -13.56 18.36 -1.90
CA ASN A 110 -12.12 18.18 -2.07
C ASN A 110 -11.60 17.28 -0.95
N TYR A 111 -10.97 16.18 -1.30
CA TYR A 111 -10.57 15.15 -0.36
C TYR A 111 -9.40 14.33 -0.92
N GLU A 112 -8.89 13.41 -0.10
CA GLU A 112 -7.97 12.38 -0.56
C GLU A 112 -8.59 11.01 -0.37
N VAL A 113 -8.28 10.09 -1.27
CA VAL A 113 -8.73 8.69 -1.21
C VAL A 113 -7.53 7.80 -0.95
N LEU A 114 -7.69 6.82 -0.06
CA LEU A 114 -6.65 5.85 0.22
C LEU A 114 -6.55 4.86 -0.95
N GLN A 115 -5.38 4.77 -1.57
CA GLN A 115 -5.05 3.84 -2.64
C GLN A 115 -4.12 2.75 -2.15
N ASN A 116 -4.38 1.50 -2.56
CA ASN A 116 -3.44 0.39 -2.50
C ASN A 116 -2.60 0.35 -3.80
N VAL A 117 -1.38 0.85 -3.73
CA VAL A 117 -0.48 1.01 -4.88
C VAL A 117 -0.17 -0.37 -5.44
N ASP A 118 -0.54 -0.58 -6.71
CA ASP A 118 -0.37 -1.86 -7.42
C ASP A 118 -0.88 -3.11 -6.66
N ASN A 119 -1.83 -2.93 -5.74
CA ASN A 119 -2.30 -3.97 -4.80
C ASN A 119 -1.16 -4.63 -4.00
N GLY A 120 -0.09 -3.88 -3.73
CA GLY A 120 1.09 -4.36 -2.99
C GLY A 120 0.85 -4.53 -1.49
N SER A 121 -0.13 -3.81 -0.93
CA SER A 121 -0.46 -3.88 0.49
C SER A 121 -1.41 -5.03 0.79
N ARG A 122 -1.15 -5.78 1.87
CA ARG A 122 -2.12 -6.71 2.46
C ARG A 122 -2.86 -6.03 3.59
N LEU A 123 -4.07 -5.57 3.28
CA LEU A 123 -4.96 -4.91 4.22
C LEU A 123 -5.89 -5.90 4.92
N ILE A 124 -6.03 -5.77 6.23
CA ILE A 124 -6.88 -6.62 7.07
C ILE A 124 -7.65 -5.73 8.04
N TRP A 125 -8.94 -6.03 8.20
CA TRP A 125 -9.74 -5.45 9.28
C TRP A 125 -9.62 -6.35 10.51
N LYS A 126 -9.08 -5.81 11.61
CA LYS A 126 -8.91 -6.55 12.86
C LYS A 126 -9.85 -6.00 13.91
N ASP A 127 -10.57 -6.89 14.57
CA ASP A 127 -11.44 -6.53 15.69
C ASP A 127 -10.61 -5.92 16.83
N TRP A 128 -11.14 -4.88 17.44
CA TRP A 128 -10.51 -4.13 18.52
C TRP A 128 -11.58 -3.57 19.46
N ASP A 129 -11.23 -3.53 20.74
CA ASP A 129 -12.03 -2.90 21.80
C ASP A 129 -11.13 -2.02 22.70
N THR A 130 -11.74 -1.08 23.43
CA THR A 130 -11.05 -0.15 24.34
C THR A 130 -10.24 -0.82 25.46
N TYR A 131 -10.49 -2.10 25.76
CA TYR A 131 -9.76 -2.84 26.79
C TYR A 131 -8.49 -3.50 26.25
N GLN A 132 -8.28 -3.50 24.93
CA GLN A 132 -7.11 -4.05 24.27
C GLN A 132 -6.14 -2.95 23.84
N SER A 133 -4.84 -3.22 23.96
CA SER A 133 -3.83 -2.39 23.30
C SER A 133 -4.04 -2.43 21.79
N TYR A 134 -3.96 -1.26 21.16
CA TYR A 134 -4.16 -1.17 19.72
C TYR A 134 -3.04 -1.92 18.96
N PRO A 135 -3.36 -2.61 17.86
CA PRO A 135 -2.40 -3.45 17.14
C PRO A 135 -1.33 -2.65 16.40
N THR A 136 -0.20 -3.28 16.08
CA THR A 136 0.83 -2.70 15.21
C THR A 136 0.37 -2.69 13.75
N GLY A 137 0.79 -1.69 12.99
CA GLY A 137 0.50 -1.59 11.55
C GLY A 137 -0.87 -0.99 11.23
N ILE A 138 -1.50 -0.29 12.18
CA ILE A 138 -2.77 0.41 11.91
C ILE A 138 -2.54 1.52 10.89
N VAL A 139 -3.41 1.59 9.89
CA VAL A 139 -3.34 2.58 8.83
C VAL A 139 -3.81 3.94 9.34
N ALA A 140 -2.93 4.92 9.23
CA ALA A 140 -3.14 6.31 9.56
C ALA A 140 -4.06 6.98 8.53
N GLY A 141 -5.07 7.66 9.06
CA GLY A 141 -5.99 8.54 8.33
C GLY A 141 -5.62 10.02 8.44
N GLY A 142 -4.77 10.37 9.41
CA GLY A 142 -4.29 11.72 9.71
C GLY A 142 -3.19 11.67 10.75
N THR A 143 -2.85 12.80 11.36
CA THR A 143 -1.79 12.88 12.36
C THR A 143 -2.11 12.09 13.63
N ASP A 144 -3.35 12.17 14.10
CA ASP A 144 -3.79 11.52 15.35
C ASP A 144 -4.90 10.48 15.12
N PHE A 145 -5.34 10.37 13.87
CA PHE A 145 -6.46 9.52 13.50
C PHE A 145 -6.02 8.32 12.70
N TYR A 146 -6.56 7.18 13.08
CA TYR A 146 -6.45 5.92 12.37
C TYR A 146 -7.79 5.52 11.77
N ILE A 147 -7.75 4.66 10.77
CA ILE A 147 -8.95 4.21 10.07
C ILE A 147 -9.64 3.10 10.85
N ALA A 148 -10.93 3.30 11.11
CA ALA A 148 -11.77 2.36 11.84
C ALA A 148 -13.10 2.10 11.11
N ARG A 149 -13.81 1.03 11.49
CA ARG A 149 -15.20 0.78 11.08
C ARG A 149 -15.95 -0.07 12.10
N LYS A 150 -17.28 -0.07 12.03
CA LYS A 150 -18.15 -0.98 12.82
C LYS A 150 -19.30 -1.49 11.98
N LYS A 151 -19.64 -2.76 12.17
CA LYS A 151 -20.86 -3.38 11.68
C LYS A 151 -22.00 -3.05 12.66
N LEU A 152 -23.07 -2.41 12.20
CA LEU A 152 -24.27 -2.16 13.01
C LEU A 152 -25.28 -3.29 12.77
N GLY A 153 -25.76 -3.92 13.84
CA GLY A 153 -26.73 -5.03 13.78
C GLY A 153 -26.35 -6.27 14.61
N GLU A 154 -25.20 -6.28 15.27
CA GLU A 154 -24.92 -7.21 16.37
C GLU A 154 -25.35 -6.53 17.68
N PRO A 155 -26.19 -7.16 18.52
CA PRO A 155 -26.59 -6.61 19.80
C PRO A 155 -25.36 -6.47 20.70
N ASP A 156 -25.03 -5.25 21.13
CA ASP A 156 -24.04 -5.02 22.17
C ASP A 156 -24.68 -5.41 23.52
N GLU A 157 -24.24 -6.51 24.13
CA GLU A 157 -24.68 -6.92 25.49
C GLU A 157 -24.34 -5.88 26.58
N ASN A 158 -23.44 -4.94 26.28
CA ASN A 158 -22.94 -3.95 27.23
C ASN A 158 -23.33 -2.50 26.92
N ASP A 159 -24.13 -2.26 25.87
CA ASP A 159 -24.58 -0.90 25.55
C ASP A 159 -25.83 -0.56 26.39
N VAL A 160 -25.60 -0.05 27.61
CA VAL A 160 -26.64 0.43 28.54
C VAL A 160 -27.45 1.61 27.93
N SER A 161 -26.99 2.18 26.81
CA SER A 161 -27.74 3.20 26.06
C SER A 161 -28.67 2.63 24.97
N SER A 162 -28.62 1.33 24.69
CA SER A 162 -29.39 0.68 23.62
C SER A 162 -30.74 0.11 24.06
N GLN A 163 -31.16 0.34 25.32
CA GLN A 163 -32.38 -0.25 25.89
C GLN A 163 -33.71 0.42 25.47
N THR A 164 -33.71 1.35 24.51
CA THR A 164 -34.95 1.99 24.02
C THR A 164 -35.02 2.25 22.52
N ASP A 165 -34.25 1.57 21.67
CA ASP A 165 -34.43 1.71 20.22
C ASP A 165 -34.25 0.37 19.48
N GLU A 166 -35.29 -0.47 19.52
CA GLU A 166 -35.54 -1.55 18.55
C GLU A 166 -35.64 -1.02 17.09
N THR A 167 -35.52 0.29 16.93
CA THR A 167 -35.56 1.10 15.70
C THR A 167 -34.20 1.32 15.05
N ILE A 168 -33.07 0.92 15.65
CA ILE A 168 -31.76 0.86 14.96
C ILE A 168 -31.67 -0.42 14.09
N LYS A 169 -32.75 -0.74 13.38
CA LYS A 169 -32.70 -1.65 12.22
C LYS A 169 -31.99 -0.91 11.10
N SER A 170 -30.70 -1.18 10.92
CA SER A 170 -29.92 -0.91 9.70
C SER A 170 -30.31 0.36 8.91
N VAL A 171 -30.31 1.52 9.56
CA VAL A 171 -30.97 2.74 9.01
C VAL A 171 -30.30 3.29 7.74
N LYS A 172 -29.12 2.83 7.35
CA LYS A 172 -28.65 2.95 5.97
C LYS A 172 -28.05 1.60 5.60
N GLY A 173 -28.53 0.97 4.52
CA GLY A 173 -28.17 -0.38 4.12
C GLY A 173 -26.69 -0.52 3.76
N TYR A 174 -25.77 -0.37 4.71
CA TYR A 174 -24.33 -0.56 4.59
C TYR A 174 -23.90 -1.72 5.47
N SER A 175 -22.92 -2.48 5.01
CA SER A 175 -22.30 -3.58 5.76
C SER A 175 -21.57 -3.07 6.99
N HIS A 176 -20.89 -1.92 6.89
CA HIS A 176 -20.15 -1.27 7.96
C HIS A 176 -20.26 0.25 7.81
N TYR A 177 -20.05 0.95 8.92
CA TYR A 177 -19.88 2.38 8.96
C TYR A 177 -18.41 2.67 9.21
N VAL A 178 -17.80 3.41 8.29
CA VAL A 178 -16.39 3.81 8.40
C VAL A 178 -16.28 4.98 9.38
N GLY A 179 -15.14 5.10 10.01
CA GLY A 179 -14.91 6.06 11.06
C GLY A 179 -13.44 6.25 11.35
N LYS A 180 -13.17 6.80 12.52
CA LYS A 180 -11.83 7.14 12.99
C LYS A 180 -11.58 6.56 14.37
N PHE A 181 -10.33 6.27 14.64
CA PHE A 181 -9.81 5.93 15.95
C PHE A 181 -8.76 6.96 16.36
N ASN A 182 -8.95 7.60 17.51
CA ASN A 182 -7.99 8.54 18.09
C ASN A 182 -7.15 7.81 19.14
N SER A 183 -5.84 7.72 18.93
CA SER A 183 -4.93 7.07 19.89
C SER A 183 -4.52 7.97 21.07
N LYS A 184 -4.74 9.28 21.00
CA LYS A 184 -4.36 10.23 22.06
C LYS A 184 -5.34 10.29 23.22
N ASP A 185 -6.58 9.87 23.01
CA ASP A 185 -7.56 9.74 24.08
C ASP A 185 -7.14 8.59 25.01
N SER A 186 -7.31 8.75 26.33
CA SER A 186 -6.65 7.96 27.39
C SER A 186 -6.73 6.43 27.24
N PHE A 187 -7.75 5.89 26.57
CA PHE A 187 -7.92 4.47 26.28
C PHE A 187 -8.16 4.18 24.78
N GLY A 188 -7.95 5.17 23.92
CA GLY A 188 -8.33 5.13 22.53
C GLY A 188 -9.83 5.31 22.34
N LYS A 189 -10.22 6.26 21.48
CA LYS A 189 -11.61 6.58 21.21
C LYS A 189 -11.96 6.25 19.76
N MET A 190 -12.94 5.37 19.57
CA MET A 190 -13.44 5.06 18.24
C MET A 190 -14.76 5.77 17.98
N THR A 191 -14.89 6.25 16.76
CA THR A 191 -16.03 7.03 16.34
C THR A 191 -16.42 6.65 14.93
N ILE A 192 -17.70 6.42 14.69
CA ILE A 192 -18.24 6.06 13.38
C ILE A 192 -19.16 7.13 12.80
N LEU A 193 -19.18 7.18 11.48
CA LEU A 193 -20.03 8.08 10.70
C LEU A 193 -21.40 7.45 10.45
N THR A 194 -22.43 7.91 11.15
CA THR A 194 -23.83 7.52 10.83
C THR A 194 -24.58 8.71 10.23
N GLU A 195 -25.76 9.08 10.75
CA GLU A 195 -26.35 10.40 10.51
C GLU A 195 -25.67 11.48 11.36
N GLN A 196 -25.18 11.06 12.52
CA GLN A 196 -24.41 11.85 13.46
C GLN A 196 -23.13 11.09 13.82
N GLU A 197 -22.21 11.79 14.47
CA GLU A 197 -21.01 11.18 15.04
C GLU A 197 -21.42 10.28 16.22
N LYS A 198 -21.19 8.96 16.12
CA LYS A 198 -21.46 8.02 17.22
C LYS A 198 -20.16 7.47 17.76
N GLU A 199 -19.97 7.56 19.07
CA GLU A 199 -18.86 6.95 19.79
C GLU A 199 -19.14 5.47 20.05
N ILE A 200 -18.11 4.64 19.89
CA ILE A 200 -18.19 3.21 20.10
C ILE A 200 -16.94 2.68 20.81
N ILE A 201 -17.13 1.61 21.57
CA ILE A 201 -16.08 0.96 22.38
C ILE A 201 -15.49 -0.24 21.63
N ILE A 202 -16.25 -0.85 20.72
CA ILE A 202 -15.89 -2.07 19.98
C ILE A 202 -16.04 -1.80 18.49
N GLY A 203 -15.04 -2.15 17.70
CA GLY A 203 -15.09 -2.08 16.24
C GLY A 203 -13.92 -2.76 15.58
N GLN A 204 -13.56 -2.31 14.38
CA GLN A 204 -12.48 -2.86 13.58
C GLN A 204 -11.51 -1.76 13.18
N LEU A 205 -10.22 -2.04 13.27
CA LEU A 205 -9.15 -1.17 12.80
C LEU A 205 -8.59 -1.71 11.48
N LEU A 206 -8.29 -0.81 10.54
CA LEU A 206 -7.62 -1.17 9.30
C LEU A 206 -6.13 -1.35 9.59
N ILE A 207 -5.60 -2.54 9.29
CA ILE A 207 -4.21 -2.89 9.50
C ILE A 207 -3.57 -3.24 8.16
N GLU A 208 -2.37 -2.76 7.97
CA GLU A 208 -1.46 -3.16 6.93
C GLU A 208 -0.47 -4.22 7.46
N SER A 209 -0.39 -5.36 6.77
CA SER A 209 0.56 -6.43 7.10
C SER A 209 1.75 -6.41 6.14
N GLU A 210 2.96 -6.28 6.68
CA GLU A 210 4.20 -6.34 5.91
C GLU A 210 4.53 -7.80 5.49
N PRO A 211 5.02 -8.02 4.26
CA PRO A 211 5.49 -9.33 3.85
C PRO A 211 6.81 -9.69 4.54
N VAL A 212 6.95 -10.95 4.94
CA VAL A 212 8.20 -11.48 5.51
C VAL A 212 9.10 -12.16 4.48
N ARG A 213 8.52 -12.55 3.33
CA ARG A 213 9.22 -13.17 2.19
C ARG A 213 8.34 -13.10 0.95
N TYR A 214 8.94 -13.21 -0.23
CA TYR A 214 8.19 -13.35 -1.49
C TYR A 214 8.30 -14.75 -2.08
N GLU A 215 7.33 -15.09 -2.93
CA GLU A 215 7.31 -16.33 -3.69
C GLU A 215 6.95 -16.03 -5.14
N LEU A 216 7.86 -16.37 -6.05
CA LEU A 216 7.66 -16.22 -7.48
C LEU A 216 7.23 -17.55 -8.08
N ASN A 217 5.98 -17.59 -8.51
CA ASN A 217 5.39 -18.72 -9.21
C ASN A 217 5.26 -18.40 -10.70
N ASN A 218 5.59 -19.37 -11.55
CA ASN A 218 5.36 -19.27 -13.00
C ASN A 218 6.05 -18.07 -13.68
N VAL A 219 7.34 -17.89 -13.38
CA VAL A 219 8.17 -16.85 -14.02
C VAL A 219 8.21 -17.07 -15.53
N LYS A 220 7.77 -16.06 -16.29
CA LYS A 220 7.79 -16.06 -17.76
C LYS A 220 8.81 -15.07 -18.28
N TYR A 221 9.79 -15.58 -19.03
CA TYR A 221 10.82 -14.74 -19.65
C TYR A 221 10.38 -14.23 -21.02
N THR A 222 10.51 -12.93 -21.21
CA THR A 222 10.18 -12.26 -22.47
C THR A 222 11.43 -12.18 -23.35
N VAL A 223 11.72 -13.24 -24.10
CA VAL A 223 12.99 -13.39 -24.86
C VAL A 223 13.23 -12.26 -25.87
N PHE A 224 12.17 -11.70 -26.46
CA PHE A 224 12.30 -10.61 -27.44
C PHE A 224 12.84 -9.28 -26.85
N ARG A 225 12.75 -9.09 -25.53
CA ARG A 225 13.32 -7.91 -24.84
C ARG A 225 14.78 -8.10 -24.41
N ARG A 226 15.38 -9.27 -24.70
CA ARG A 226 16.73 -9.60 -24.29
C ARG A 226 17.75 -8.71 -25.01
N LYS A 227 18.55 -7.97 -24.25
CA LYS A 227 19.72 -7.23 -24.74
C LYS A 227 20.98 -8.01 -24.39
N VAL A 228 21.83 -8.28 -25.38
CA VAL A 228 23.09 -9.01 -25.19
C VAL A 228 24.24 -8.17 -25.69
N LYS A 229 25.14 -7.78 -24.78
CA LYS A 229 26.44 -7.19 -25.13
C LYS A 229 27.46 -8.32 -25.18
N LYS A 230 28.05 -8.58 -26.35
CA LYS A 230 29.07 -9.61 -26.53
C LYS A 230 30.44 -8.96 -26.57
N GLU A 231 31.36 -9.46 -25.76
CA GLU A 231 32.76 -9.02 -25.71
C GLU A 231 33.67 -10.24 -25.72
N LYS A 232 34.75 -10.19 -26.52
CA LYS A 232 35.72 -11.29 -26.58
C LYS A 232 36.68 -11.14 -25.41
N LYS A 233 36.70 -12.12 -24.50
CA LYS A 233 37.61 -12.15 -23.35
C LYS A 233 38.44 -13.43 -23.40
N LEU A 234 39.76 -13.32 -23.22
CA LEU A 234 40.64 -14.47 -23.04
C LEU A 234 40.41 -15.02 -21.64
N LEU A 235 39.84 -16.22 -21.54
CA LEU A 235 39.49 -16.84 -20.25
C LEU A 235 40.65 -17.65 -19.68
N ALA A 236 41.31 -18.42 -20.54
CA ALA A 236 42.49 -19.21 -20.22
C ALA A 236 43.24 -19.56 -21.52
N PHE A 237 44.54 -19.84 -21.40
CA PHE A 237 45.33 -20.35 -22.52
C PHE A 237 46.34 -21.39 -22.02
N SER A 238 46.65 -22.37 -22.87
CA SER A 238 47.69 -23.37 -22.63
C SER A 238 48.51 -23.53 -23.90
N ILE A 239 49.80 -23.83 -23.74
CA ILE A 239 50.72 -24.06 -24.86
C ILE A 239 51.07 -25.53 -24.85
N LEU A 240 50.54 -26.28 -25.82
CA LEU A 240 50.91 -27.68 -26.02
C LEU A 240 52.28 -27.73 -26.69
N ARG A 241 53.21 -28.51 -26.11
CA ARG A 241 54.55 -28.72 -26.67
C ARG A 241 54.83 -30.20 -26.73
N ASN A 242 55.26 -30.69 -27.89
CA ASN A 242 55.82 -32.02 -28.02
C ASN A 242 57.33 -31.93 -27.80
N THR A 243 57.79 -32.47 -26.67
CA THR A 243 59.22 -32.52 -26.33
C THR A 243 59.91 -33.77 -26.88
N GLU A 244 59.17 -34.70 -27.48
CA GLU A 244 59.71 -35.96 -27.99
C GLU A 244 59.78 -36.01 -29.52
N MET A 245 60.66 -36.85 -30.05
CA MET A 245 60.80 -37.11 -31.50
C MET A 245 59.70 -38.04 -32.06
N ARG A 246 58.72 -38.43 -31.24
CA ARG A 246 57.62 -39.33 -31.63
C ARG A 246 56.29 -38.58 -31.56
N PRO A 247 55.28 -39.00 -32.34
CA PRO A 247 53.92 -38.47 -32.21
C PRO A 247 53.37 -38.77 -30.82
N LEU A 248 52.93 -37.74 -30.09
CA LEU A 248 52.34 -37.84 -28.76
C LEU A 248 50.99 -37.12 -28.74
N ASN A 249 49.98 -37.74 -28.12
CA ASN A 249 48.72 -37.07 -27.81
C ASN A 249 48.90 -36.29 -26.51
N VAL A 250 48.72 -34.97 -26.56
CA VAL A 250 48.84 -34.07 -25.40
C VAL A 250 47.52 -33.35 -25.20
N ASP A 251 46.91 -33.58 -24.04
CA ASP A 251 45.68 -32.90 -23.63
C ASP A 251 45.98 -31.91 -22.50
N SER A 252 45.26 -30.79 -22.47
CA SER A 252 45.38 -29.79 -21.39
C SER A 252 43.98 -29.34 -20.97
N ALA A 253 43.70 -29.43 -19.67
CA ALA A 253 42.49 -28.87 -19.08
C ALA A 253 42.76 -27.43 -18.63
N LEU A 254 41.88 -26.51 -19.02
CA LEU A 254 41.96 -25.09 -18.70
C LEU A 254 40.87 -24.72 -17.69
N ALA A 255 41.28 -24.24 -16.52
CA ALA A 255 40.35 -23.70 -15.52
C ALA A 255 40.29 -22.17 -15.62
N TYR A 256 39.10 -21.60 -15.43
CA TYR A 256 38.93 -20.15 -15.31
C TYR A 256 37.89 -19.82 -14.24
N ASN A 257 38.06 -18.66 -13.61
CA ASN A 257 37.11 -18.13 -12.65
C ASN A 257 36.29 -17.02 -13.33
N SER A 258 35.00 -16.98 -13.05
CA SER A 258 34.12 -15.91 -13.51
C SER A 258 33.23 -15.44 -12.36
N THR A 259 33.05 -14.13 -12.24
CA THR A 259 32.11 -13.49 -11.34
C THR A 259 30.82 -13.24 -12.09
N TYR A 260 29.72 -13.84 -11.64
CA TYR A 260 28.40 -13.68 -12.22
C TYR A 260 27.57 -12.76 -11.34
N PHE A 261 26.87 -11.80 -11.97
CA PHE A 261 25.95 -10.91 -11.28
C PHE A 261 24.51 -11.22 -11.70
N SER A 262 23.61 -11.29 -10.73
CA SER A 262 22.19 -11.60 -10.93
C SER A 262 21.33 -10.54 -10.26
N TYR A 263 20.35 -9.99 -10.99
CA TYR A 263 19.42 -9.01 -10.46
C TYR A 263 18.01 -9.27 -10.97
N TRP A 264 17.07 -9.49 -10.06
CA TRP A 264 15.69 -9.86 -10.38
C TRP A 264 14.72 -8.68 -10.48
N GLY A 265 15.24 -7.46 -10.45
CA GLY A 265 14.41 -6.25 -10.54
C GLY A 265 13.74 -5.90 -9.22
N GLN A 266 12.92 -4.85 -9.29
CA GLN A 266 12.14 -4.37 -8.17
C GLN A 266 10.72 -4.09 -8.67
N GLY A 267 9.71 -4.61 -7.97
CA GLY A 267 8.33 -4.20 -8.17
C GLY A 267 8.04 -2.86 -7.49
N ASN A 268 7.15 -2.07 -8.07
CA ASN A 268 6.66 -0.85 -7.43
C ASN A 268 6.13 -1.18 -6.03
N ALA A 269 6.41 -0.31 -5.06
CA ALA A 269 5.95 -0.43 -3.69
C ALA A 269 6.36 -1.70 -2.92
N MET A 270 7.12 -2.63 -3.51
CA MET A 270 7.59 -3.85 -2.83
C MET A 270 8.84 -3.59 -1.99
N LEU A 271 8.93 -4.23 -0.82
CA LEU A 271 10.09 -4.17 0.07
C LEU A 271 11.29 -4.88 -0.56
N LYS A 272 12.49 -4.30 -0.45
CA LYS A 272 13.74 -4.92 -0.92
C LYS A 272 14.38 -5.76 0.17
N GLY A 273 15.24 -6.71 -0.23
CA GLY A 273 16.04 -7.52 0.68
C GLY A 273 15.25 -8.57 1.45
N LEU A 274 14.03 -8.88 1.01
CA LEU A 274 13.28 -10.01 1.53
C LEU A 274 13.69 -11.29 0.81
N ASP A 275 13.86 -12.36 1.58
CA ASP A 275 14.05 -13.71 1.07
C ASP A 275 12.96 -14.05 0.06
N THR A 276 13.35 -14.54 -1.10
CA THR A 276 12.44 -14.82 -2.20
C THR A 276 12.71 -16.18 -2.78
N VAL A 277 11.67 -17.01 -2.80
CA VAL A 277 11.74 -18.37 -3.35
C VAL A 277 11.16 -18.37 -4.75
N ILE A 278 11.90 -18.94 -5.71
CA ILE A 278 11.43 -19.09 -7.08
C ILE A 278 11.07 -20.54 -7.33
N ARG A 279 9.81 -20.81 -7.68
CA ARG A 279 9.33 -22.16 -7.95
C ARG A 279 9.05 -22.41 -9.41
N ASN A 280 9.35 -23.63 -9.83
CA ASN A 280 8.90 -24.14 -11.10
C ASN A 280 7.38 -24.33 -11.07
N ALA A 281 6.65 -23.75 -12.04
CA ALA A 281 5.19 -23.84 -12.09
C ALA A 281 4.65 -25.25 -12.26
N THR A 282 5.38 -26.14 -12.94
CA THR A 282 4.90 -27.49 -13.28
C THR A 282 5.25 -28.50 -12.19
N THR A 283 6.41 -28.36 -11.55
CA THR A 283 6.90 -29.33 -10.56
C THR A 283 6.80 -28.84 -9.12
N GLY A 284 6.55 -27.56 -8.88
CA GLY A 284 6.56 -26.93 -7.55
C GLY A 284 7.94 -26.89 -6.88
N LYS A 285 8.97 -27.46 -7.52
CA LYS A 285 10.33 -27.53 -6.99
C LYS A 285 10.95 -26.13 -6.96
N ILE A 286 11.68 -25.85 -5.88
CA ILE A 286 12.47 -24.64 -5.74
C ILE A 286 13.59 -24.68 -6.78
N ILE A 287 13.64 -23.63 -7.60
CA ILE A 287 14.67 -23.41 -8.62
C ILE A 287 15.86 -22.73 -7.96
N THR A 288 15.59 -21.66 -7.21
CA THR A 288 16.61 -20.82 -6.58
C THR A 288 15.97 -19.97 -5.47
N GLU A 289 16.81 -19.49 -4.58
CA GLU A 289 16.47 -18.57 -3.49
C GLU A 289 17.32 -17.33 -3.69
N ILE A 290 16.69 -16.16 -3.59
CA ILE A 290 17.33 -14.88 -3.84
C ILE A 290 16.90 -13.83 -2.82
N GLU A 291 17.65 -12.74 -2.72
CA GLU A 291 17.20 -11.51 -2.06
C GLU A 291 16.48 -10.57 -3.04
N TRP A 292 15.22 -10.22 -2.75
CA TRP A 292 14.42 -9.42 -3.69
C TRP A 292 14.98 -8.02 -3.92
N GLY A 293 15.18 -7.64 -5.18
CA GLY A 293 15.63 -6.30 -5.53
C GLY A 293 17.04 -5.96 -5.03
N ILE A 294 17.83 -6.98 -4.69
CA ILE A 294 19.26 -6.88 -4.39
C ILE A 294 20.02 -7.62 -5.50
N GLU A 295 21.18 -7.10 -5.88
CA GLU A 295 22.07 -7.75 -6.84
C GLU A 295 22.93 -8.77 -6.11
N GLU A 296 22.95 -10.00 -6.64
CA GLU A 296 23.73 -11.10 -6.11
C GLU A 296 24.99 -11.31 -6.94
N GLU A 297 26.10 -11.53 -6.26
CA GLU A 297 27.39 -11.87 -6.84
C GLU A 297 27.72 -13.35 -6.56
N GLU A 298 28.02 -14.11 -7.61
CA GLU A 298 28.37 -15.53 -7.54
C GLU A 298 29.72 -15.78 -8.22
N GLU A 299 30.70 -16.30 -7.47
CA GLU A 299 31.97 -16.76 -8.03
C GLU A 299 31.84 -18.19 -8.58
N ARG A 300 32.03 -18.36 -9.89
CA ARG A 300 32.01 -19.66 -10.57
C ARG A 300 33.40 -20.06 -11.03
N LYS A 301 33.74 -21.33 -10.81
CA LYS A 301 34.97 -21.96 -11.29
C LYS A 301 34.61 -23.02 -12.32
N ASP A 302 34.98 -22.78 -13.57
CA ASP A 302 34.69 -23.68 -14.67
C ASP A 302 35.98 -24.29 -15.21
N ILE A 303 35.89 -25.55 -15.65
CA ILE A 303 37.00 -26.29 -16.26
C ILE A 303 36.57 -26.68 -17.67
N TYR A 304 37.36 -26.25 -18.65
CA TYR A 304 37.24 -26.68 -20.03
C TYR A 304 38.28 -27.78 -20.28
N ARG A 305 37.81 -28.93 -20.77
CA ARG A 305 38.64 -30.10 -21.11
C ARG A 305 38.51 -30.43 -22.58
#